data_AF-A0A848GVF9-F1
#
_entry.id   AF-A0A848GVF9-F1
#
_cell.length_a   1.000
_cell.length_b   1.000
_cell.length_c   1.000
_cell.angle_alpha   90.00
_cell.angle_beta   90.00
_cell.angle_gamma   90.00
#
_symmetry.space_group_name_H-M   'P 1'
#
loop_
_entity.id
_entity.type
_entity.pdbx_description
1 polymer ?
#
loop_
_entity_poly.entity_id
_entity_poly.type
_entity_poly.pdbx_seq_one_letter_code
_entity_poly.pdbx_strand_id
1 'polypeptide(L)'
;MKESPSVVWGIGILILLSMDSCSRYIDRVAGENKMQINQGDITFYPDSNILIYRSDIGLKTDDVILKPKPFYVKLPKGIKWYTMTNSTSFLFYYADHQSVIINIDLSDFSTKRDSIYEPAISELAAFINTFPLDDSKYNVGNIRINPRRRQCIVRKDAATILLYNINDNKFDKFKSYLQEFRFL
;
A
#
# COMPACT_ATOMS: atom_id res chain seq x y z
N MET A 1 41.58 8.17 -34.87
CA MET A 1 40.47 9.16 -34.80
C MET A 1 40.42 9.69 -33.38
N LYS A 2 40.64 10.99 -33.17
CA LYS A 2 40.55 11.65 -31.86
C LYS A 2 39.08 11.95 -31.61
N GLU A 3 38.44 11.25 -30.69
CA GLU A 3 37.10 11.64 -30.25
C GLU A 3 37.17 12.98 -29.52
N SER A 4 36.28 13.90 -29.92
CA SER A 4 36.20 15.24 -29.34
C SER A 4 35.77 15.15 -27.88
N PRO A 5 36.49 15.80 -26.93
CA PRO A 5 36.17 15.75 -25.51
C PRO A 5 34.73 16.23 -25.18
N SER A 6 34.08 16.97 -26.07
CA SER A 6 32.69 17.41 -25.92
C SER A 6 31.65 16.27 -25.95
N VAL A 7 31.93 15.16 -26.64
CA VAL A 7 30.99 14.02 -26.74
C VAL A 7 30.98 13.19 -25.45
N VAL A 8 32.17 13.01 -24.84
CA VAL A 8 32.34 12.27 -23.58
C VAL A 8 31.61 12.97 -22.43
N TRP A 9 31.68 14.31 -22.38
CA TRP A 9 30.96 15.11 -21.37
C TRP A 9 29.43 15.05 -21.56
N GLY A 10 28.94 15.06 -22.81
CA GLY A 10 27.51 14.94 -23.11
C GLY A 10 26.91 13.61 -22.66
N ILE A 11 27.64 12.50 -22.86
CA ILE A 11 27.20 11.15 -22.43
C ILE A 11 27.19 11.05 -20.89
N GLY A 12 28.20 11.61 -20.20
CA GLY A 12 28.25 11.62 -18.74
C GLY A 12 27.08 12.35 -18.08
N ILE A 13 26.66 13.49 -18.64
CA ILE A 13 25.50 14.26 -18.15
C ILE A 13 24.18 13.50 -18.39
N LEU A 14 24.03 12.80 -19.52
CA LEU A 14 22.85 11.97 -19.81
C LEU A 14 22.77 10.74 -18.89
N ILE A 15 23.90 10.15 -18.51
CA ILE A 15 23.94 9.05 -17.52
C ILE A 15 23.58 9.58 -16.12
N LEU A 16 24.04 10.78 -15.74
CA LEU A 16 23.70 11.39 -14.45
C LEU A 16 22.21 11.79 -14.36
N LEU A 17 21.65 12.36 -15.43
CA LEU A 17 20.24 12.75 -15.48
C LEU A 17 19.27 11.55 -15.58
N SER A 18 19.72 10.41 -16.08
CA SER A 18 18.90 9.19 -16.11
C SER A 18 18.85 8.45 -14.76
N MET A 19 19.71 8.79 -13.79
CA MET A 19 19.68 8.21 -12.44
C MET A 19 18.60 8.78 -11.52
N ASP A 20 18.09 9.98 -11.76
CA ASP A 20 17.03 10.59 -10.91
C ASP A 20 15.62 10.06 -11.20
N SER A 21 15.43 9.32 -12.29
CA SER A 21 14.10 8.86 -12.73
C SER A 21 13.56 7.64 -11.96
N CYS A 22 14.38 6.95 -11.15
CA CYS A 22 14.07 5.58 -10.72
C CYS A 22 13.68 5.37 -9.23
N SER A 23 13.47 6.40 -8.41
CA SER A 23 12.99 6.17 -7.02
C SER A 23 12.14 7.28 -6.40
N ARG A 24 11.26 7.92 -7.17
CA ARG A 24 10.38 8.94 -6.60
C ARG A 24 9.34 8.32 -5.67
N TYR A 25 9.41 8.69 -4.39
CA TYR A 25 8.34 8.45 -3.42
C TYR A 25 7.27 9.51 -3.60
N ILE A 26 6.00 9.11 -3.63
CA ILE A 26 4.88 10.03 -3.84
C ILE A 26 4.59 10.90 -2.61
N ASP A 27 5.09 10.47 -1.46
CA ASP A 27 4.82 11.05 -0.16
C ASP A 27 5.98 11.91 0.38
N ARG A 28 6.98 12.26 -0.45
CA ARG A 28 8.09 13.11 0.01
C ARG A 28 7.64 14.58 0.10
N VAL A 29 7.42 15.06 1.32
CA VAL A 29 6.92 16.41 1.61
C VAL A 29 7.69 17.05 2.77
N ALA A 30 7.89 18.37 2.73
CA ALA A 30 8.56 19.14 3.79
C ALA A 30 7.60 19.55 4.92
N GLY A 31 6.29 19.60 4.63
CA GLY A 31 5.21 19.90 5.57
C GLY A 31 3.96 19.12 5.18
N GLU A 32 2.83 19.42 5.83
CA GLU A 32 1.55 18.79 5.50
C GLU A 32 1.18 19.04 4.04
N ASN A 33 0.82 17.98 3.32
CA ASN A 33 0.26 18.07 1.98
C ASN A 33 -0.92 17.10 1.85
N LYS A 34 -2.08 17.64 1.50
CA LYS A 34 -3.31 16.87 1.35
C LYS A 34 -3.59 16.62 -0.14
N MET A 35 -3.74 15.34 -0.49
CA MET A 35 -4.11 14.87 -1.82
C MET A 35 -5.51 14.28 -1.78
N GLN A 36 -6.41 14.79 -2.61
CA GLN A 36 -7.72 14.18 -2.83
C GLN A 36 -7.55 12.91 -3.66
N ILE A 37 -8.28 11.87 -3.28
CA ILE A 37 -8.34 10.60 -4.01
C ILE A 37 -9.80 10.25 -4.28
N ASN A 38 -10.04 9.26 -5.13
CA ASN A 38 -11.39 8.74 -5.32
C ASN A 38 -11.96 8.30 -3.96
N GLN A 39 -13.02 8.97 -3.54
CA GLN A 39 -13.76 8.68 -2.30
C GLN A 39 -12.93 8.84 -1.02
N GLY A 40 -12.07 9.85 -0.94
CA GLY A 40 -11.33 10.14 0.29
C GLY A 40 -10.20 11.14 0.12
N ASP A 41 -9.30 11.16 1.10
CA ASP A 41 -8.08 11.93 1.03
C ASP A 41 -6.89 11.20 1.66
N ILE A 42 -5.70 11.42 1.10
CA ILE A 42 -4.42 11.05 1.71
C ILE A 42 -3.72 12.33 2.13
N THR A 43 -3.42 12.46 3.42
CA THR A 43 -2.61 13.54 3.96
C THR A 43 -1.21 13.03 4.23
N PHE A 44 -0.22 13.63 3.58
CA PHE A 44 1.20 13.33 3.75
C PHE A 44 1.81 14.27 4.78
N TYR A 45 2.38 13.70 5.84
CA TYR A 45 3.18 14.41 6.84
C TYR A 45 4.67 14.06 6.65
N PRO A 46 5.61 14.80 7.25
CA PRO A 46 7.03 14.46 7.16
C PRO A 46 7.38 13.06 7.71
N ASP A 47 6.64 12.55 8.69
CA ASP A 47 6.97 11.35 9.46
C ASP A 47 6.02 10.14 9.23
N SER A 48 4.85 10.41 8.67
CA SER A 48 3.75 9.47 8.44
C SER A 48 2.82 9.93 7.32
N ASN A 49 1.89 9.07 6.95
CA ASN A 49 0.82 9.34 6.00
C ASN A 49 -0.50 8.93 6.66
N ILE A 50 -1.57 9.65 6.35
CA ILE A 50 -2.91 9.35 6.83
C ILE A 50 -3.82 9.20 5.62
N LEU A 51 -4.49 8.07 5.50
CA LEU A 51 -5.59 7.89 4.57
C LEU A 51 -6.90 7.94 5.35
N ILE A 52 -7.82 8.80 4.91
CA ILE A 52 -9.22 8.77 5.30
C ILE A 52 -10.05 8.44 4.07
N TYR A 53 -10.68 7.27 4.09
CA TYR A 53 -11.57 6.81 3.03
C TYR A 53 -13.03 7.05 3.43
N ARG A 54 -13.82 7.61 2.51
CA ARG A 54 -15.22 8.06 2.70
C ARG A 54 -16.03 7.80 1.42
N SER A 55 -16.26 6.54 1.07
CA SER A 55 -17.13 6.20 -0.06
C SER A 55 -18.58 6.06 0.41
N ASP A 56 -19.47 6.84 -0.21
CA ASP A 56 -20.92 6.65 -0.08
C ASP A 56 -21.51 5.84 -1.25
N ILE A 57 -20.65 5.38 -2.17
CA ILE A 57 -21.08 4.63 -3.35
C ILE A 57 -21.38 3.20 -2.90
N GLY A 58 -22.66 2.83 -2.93
CA GLY A 58 -23.09 1.47 -2.70
C GLY A 58 -22.70 0.56 -3.85
N LEU A 59 -22.03 -0.55 -3.54
CA LEU A 59 -21.77 -1.62 -4.47
C LEU A 59 -23.02 -2.50 -4.55
N LYS A 60 -23.58 -2.63 -5.75
CA LYS A 60 -24.71 -3.53 -5.98
C LYS A 60 -24.19 -4.93 -6.27
N THR A 61 -24.58 -5.89 -5.45
CA THR A 61 -24.37 -7.32 -5.70
C THR A 61 -25.74 -7.98 -5.68
N ASP A 62 -26.13 -8.50 -6.84
CA ASP A 62 -27.47 -9.06 -7.11
C ASP A 62 -28.58 -8.09 -6.65
N ASP A 63 -29.18 -8.35 -5.48
CA ASP A 63 -30.29 -7.58 -4.90
C ASP A 63 -29.92 -6.74 -3.66
N VAL A 64 -28.64 -6.73 -3.26
CA VAL A 64 -28.17 -6.01 -2.06
C VAL A 64 -27.24 -4.87 -2.45
N ILE A 65 -27.45 -3.71 -1.82
CA ILE A 65 -26.53 -2.56 -1.90
C ILE A 65 -25.62 -2.58 -0.67
N LEU A 66 -24.36 -2.95 -0.86
CA LEU A 66 -23.34 -2.94 0.17
C LEU A 66 -22.64 -1.58 0.20
N LYS A 67 -22.69 -0.89 1.34
CA LYS A 67 -22.03 0.41 1.50
C LYS A 67 -20.73 0.24 2.28
N PRO A 68 -19.59 0.68 1.75
CA PRO A 68 -18.33 0.68 2.49
C PRO A 68 -18.42 1.63 3.68
N LYS A 69 -17.99 1.17 4.86
CA LYS A 69 -17.85 2.04 6.02
C LYS A 69 -16.63 2.95 5.83
N PRO A 70 -16.74 4.25 6.11
CA PRO A 70 -15.58 5.12 6.14
C PRO A 70 -14.53 4.58 7.12
N PHE A 71 -13.24 4.78 6.82
CA PHE A 71 -12.18 4.34 7.69
C PHE A 71 -10.98 5.28 7.68
N TYR A 72 -10.19 5.13 8.73
CA TYR A 72 -8.91 5.78 8.93
C TYR A 72 -7.81 4.73 8.95
N VAL A 73 -6.70 5.02 8.26
CA VAL A 73 -5.47 4.26 8.40
C VAL A 73 -4.25 5.17 8.39
N LYS A 74 -3.35 4.93 9.33
CA LYS A 74 -2.03 5.55 9.36
C LYS A 74 -1.04 4.65 8.63
N LEU A 75 -0.25 5.23 7.75
CA LEU A 75 0.70 4.53 6.90
C LEU A 75 2.12 5.09 7.09
N PRO A 76 3.14 4.24 7.07
CA PRO A 76 4.54 4.69 7.14
C PRO A 76 4.95 5.45 5.87
N LYS A 77 6.07 6.19 5.96
CA LYS A 77 6.66 6.89 4.81
C LYS A 77 7.29 5.94 3.79
N GLY A 78 7.49 6.46 2.58
CA GLY A 78 8.18 5.78 1.50
C GLY A 78 7.21 5.06 0.56
N ILE A 79 5.99 5.57 0.42
CA ILE A 79 5.03 5.05 -0.55
C ILE A 79 5.55 5.37 -1.94
N LYS A 80 5.73 4.33 -2.75
CA LYS A 80 6.10 4.47 -4.17
C LYS A 80 4.87 4.51 -5.06
N TRP A 81 3.83 3.79 -4.69
CA TRP A 81 2.60 3.68 -5.45
C TRP A 81 1.45 3.18 -4.58
N TYR A 82 0.21 3.48 -4.95
CA TYR A 82 -0.98 2.90 -4.34
C TYR A 82 -2.06 2.65 -5.38
N THR A 83 -2.96 1.73 -5.08
CA THR A 83 -4.21 1.51 -5.82
C THR A 83 -5.35 1.17 -4.88
N MET A 84 -6.56 1.42 -5.35
CA MET A 84 -7.80 1.19 -4.63
C MET A 84 -8.83 0.61 -5.61
N THR A 85 -9.40 -0.53 -5.26
CA THR A 85 -10.34 -1.24 -6.12
C THR A 85 -11.66 -1.47 -5.38
N ASN A 86 -12.75 -1.05 -6.02
CA ASN A 86 -14.14 -1.34 -5.61
C ASN A 86 -14.45 -1.02 -4.14
N SER A 87 -13.78 -0.05 -3.50
CA SER A 87 -13.98 0.25 -2.07
C SER A 87 -13.67 -0.90 -1.09
N THR A 88 -13.15 -2.03 -1.59
CA THR A 88 -12.87 -3.23 -0.80
C THR A 88 -11.38 -3.45 -0.62
N SER A 89 -10.56 -3.09 -1.61
CA SER A 89 -9.17 -3.49 -1.66
C SER A 89 -8.26 -2.28 -1.85
N PHE A 90 -7.33 -2.08 -0.93
CA PHE A 90 -6.40 -0.97 -0.91
C PHE A 90 -4.98 -1.51 -0.81
N LEU A 91 -4.09 -1.04 -1.68
CA LEU A 91 -2.70 -1.48 -1.72
C LEU A 91 -1.78 -0.28 -1.70
N PHE A 92 -0.79 -0.32 -0.81
CA PHE A 92 0.30 0.63 -0.73
C PHE A 92 1.62 -0.11 -0.93
N TYR A 93 2.31 0.22 -2.02
CA TYR A 93 3.57 -0.38 -2.39
C TYR A 93 4.75 0.52 -1.98
N TYR A 94 5.77 -0.10 -1.39
CA TYR A 94 6.97 0.53 -0.87
C TYR A 94 8.23 -0.03 -1.57
N ALA A 95 9.40 0.55 -1.28
CA ALA A 95 10.66 0.02 -1.77
C ALA A 95 10.90 -1.45 -1.37
N ASP A 96 11.72 -2.16 -2.16
CA ASP A 96 12.13 -3.55 -1.89
C ASP A 96 10.96 -4.55 -1.83
N HIS A 97 9.90 -4.29 -2.61
CA HIS A 97 8.70 -5.14 -2.68
C HIS A 97 7.94 -5.30 -1.35
N GLN A 98 8.07 -4.32 -0.46
CA GLN A 98 7.28 -4.20 0.76
C GLN A 98 5.89 -3.67 0.41
N SER A 99 4.83 -4.24 0.98
CA SER A 99 3.46 -3.78 0.72
C SER A 99 2.59 -3.80 1.98
N VAL A 100 1.65 -2.86 2.04
CA VAL A 100 0.51 -2.89 2.95
C VAL A 100 -0.73 -3.10 2.11
N ILE A 101 -1.51 -4.14 2.43
CA ILE A 101 -2.75 -4.47 1.72
C ILE A 101 -3.89 -4.46 2.72
N ILE A 102 -4.97 -3.76 2.42
CA ILE A 102 -6.16 -3.69 3.26
C ILE A 102 -7.32 -4.23 2.44
N ASN A 103 -7.95 -5.29 2.93
CA ASN A 103 -9.20 -5.81 2.39
C ASN A 103 -10.33 -5.57 3.39
N ILE A 104 -11.42 -4.99 2.92
CA ILE A 104 -12.64 -4.73 3.68
C ILE A 104 -13.70 -5.72 3.21
N ASP A 105 -14.17 -6.55 4.13
CA ASP A 105 -15.30 -7.42 3.91
C ASP A 105 -16.59 -6.60 4.03
N LEU A 106 -17.31 -6.43 2.92
CA LEU A 106 -18.57 -5.68 2.91
C LEU A 106 -19.78 -6.56 3.20
N SER A 107 -19.61 -7.88 3.14
CA SER A 107 -20.70 -8.86 3.29
C SER A 107 -20.97 -9.22 4.75
N ASP A 108 -19.95 -9.10 5.60
CA ASP A 108 -19.98 -9.52 6.99
C ASP A 108 -19.78 -8.33 7.92
N PHE A 109 -20.88 -7.77 8.42
CA PHE A 109 -20.86 -6.74 9.46
C PHE A 109 -20.79 -7.34 10.87
N SER A 110 -20.65 -8.66 11.01
CA SER A 110 -20.42 -9.23 12.34
C SER A 110 -19.04 -8.81 12.81
N THR A 111 -18.96 -8.25 14.01
CA THR A 111 -17.71 -7.82 14.63
C THR A 111 -16.79 -9.04 14.76
N LYS A 112 -15.86 -9.20 13.82
CA LYS A 112 -14.78 -10.19 13.93
C LYS A 112 -13.86 -9.73 15.05
N ARG A 113 -13.42 -10.68 15.88
CA ARG A 113 -12.50 -10.38 16.98
C ARG A 113 -11.20 -9.83 16.41
N ASP A 114 -10.82 -8.64 16.88
CA ASP A 114 -9.50 -8.05 16.60
C ASP A 114 -8.39 -9.06 16.90
N SER A 115 -7.50 -9.24 15.94
CA SER A 115 -6.40 -10.20 16.08
C SER A 115 -5.19 -9.79 15.26
N ILE A 116 -4.02 -10.23 15.73
CA ILE A 116 -2.75 -9.95 15.07
C ILE A 116 -1.92 -11.21 15.16
N TYR A 117 -1.49 -11.72 14.00
CA TYR A 117 -0.74 -12.96 13.95
C TYR A 117 0.12 -13.04 12.68
N GLU A 118 1.07 -13.96 12.68
CA GLU A 118 1.87 -14.28 11.49
C GLU A 118 1.12 -15.35 10.69
N PRO A 119 0.74 -15.09 9.43
CA PRO A 119 -0.09 -16.02 8.67
C PRO A 119 0.71 -17.24 8.21
N ALA A 120 0.01 -18.37 8.06
CA ALA A 120 0.58 -19.50 7.34
C ALA A 120 0.79 -19.15 5.86
N ILE A 121 1.71 -19.84 5.19
CA ILE A 121 2.01 -19.61 3.76
C ILE A 121 0.76 -19.80 2.89
N SER A 122 -0.10 -20.78 3.23
CA SER A 122 -1.36 -21.02 2.52
C SER A 122 -2.35 -19.87 2.68
N GLU A 123 -2.48 -19.30 3.89
CA GLU A 123 -3.32 -18.12 4.14
C GLU A 123 -2.80 -16.90 3.40
N LEU A 124 -1.48 -16.74 3.35
CA LEU A 124 -0.82 -15.67 2.62
C LEU A 124 -1.13 -15.78 1.12
N ALA A 125 -0.93 -16.96 0.53
CA ALA A 125 -1.26 -17.19 -0.88
C ALA A 125 -2.75 -16.93 -1.17
N ALA A 126 -3.64 -17.40 -0.30
CA ALA A 126 -5.07 -17.14 -0.43
C ALA A 126 -5.38 -15.64 -0.40
N PHE A 127 -4.79 -14.89 0.53
CA PHE A 127 -4.99 -13.44 0.65
C PHE A 127 -4.53 -12.71 -0.60
N ILE A 128 -3.34 -13.02 -1.11
CA ILE A 128 -2.77 -12.38 -2.31
C ILE A 128 -3.64 -12.66 -3.54
N ASN A 129 -4.18 -13.87 -3.67
CA ASN A 129 -5.06 -14.26 -4.77
C ASN A 129 -6.42 -13.54 -4.77
N THR A 130 -6.84 -12.94 -3.65
CA THR A 130 -8.06 -12.12 -3.61
C THR A 130 -7.86 -10.73 -4.22
N PHE A 131 -6.61 -10.27 -4.36
CA PHE A 131 -6.33 -8.95 -4.89
C PHE A 131 -6.45 -8.98 -6.43
N PRO A 132 -7.10 -7.98 -7.05
CA PRO A 132 -7.19 -7.91 -8.51
C PRO A 132 -5.80 -7.93 -9.12
N LEU A 133 -5.54 -8.90 -10.00
CA LEU A 133 -4.31 -8.93 -10.77
C LEU A 133 -4.36 -7.79 -11.79
N ASP A 134 -3.34 -6.94 -11.79
CA ASP A 134 -3.10 -5.96 -12.85
C ASP A 134 -1.77 -6.25 -13.56
N ASP A 135 -1.60 -5.79 -14.79
CA ASP A 135 -0.33 -5.95 -15.51
C ASP A 135 0.74 -4.94 -15.03
N SER A 136 0.53 -4.31 -13.87
CA SER A 136 1.46 -3.31 -13.35
C SER A 136 2.68 -3.98 -12.73
N LYS A 137 3.82 -3.27 -12.77
CA LYS A 137 5.02 -3.65 -12.02
C LYS A 137 4.83 -3.65 -10.49
N TYR A 138 3.68 -3.17 -10.01
CA TYR A 138 3.30 -3.11 -8.59
C TYR A 138 2.30 -4.20 -8.20
N ASN A 139 1.97 -5.11 -9.13
CA ASN A 139 1.10 -6.25 -8.85
C ASN A 139 1.72 -7.14 -7.76
N VAL A 140 0.97 -7.32 -6.67
CA VAL A 140 1.40 -8.09 -5.50
C VAL A 140 1.45 -9.59 -5.80
N GLY A 141 0.62 -10.10 -6.70
CA GLY A 141 0.68 -11.49 -7.17
C GLY A 141 2.04 -11.86 -7.80
N ASN A 142 2.77 -10.87 -8.32
CA ASN A 142 4.11 -11.06 -8.89
C ASN A 142 5.23 -10.92 -7.84
N ILE A 143 4.91 -10.48 -6.61
CA ILE A 143 5.90 -10.30 -5.56
C ILE A 143 6.12 -11.65 -4.85
N ARG A 144 7.31 -12.23 -5.05
CA ARG A 144 7.74 -13.46 -4.36
C ARG A 144 7.87 -13.22 -2.85
N ILE A 145 7.36 -14.16 -2.05
CA ILE A 145 7.58 -14.17 -0.60
C ILE A 145 9.08 -14.26 -0.34
N ASN A 146 9.60 -13.34 0.48
CA ASN A 146 10.98 -13.35 0.91
C ASN A 146 11.05 -13.93 2.35
N PRO A 147 11.73 -15.08 2.56
CA PRO A 147 11.79 -15.72 3.87
C PRO A 147 12.61 -14.93 4.91
N ARG A 148 13.37 -13.91 4.49
CA ARG A 148 14.12 -12.99 5.38
C ARG A 148 13.33 -11.72 5.71
N ARG A 149 12.04 -11.71 5.40
CA ARG A 149 11.14 -10.58 5.65
C ARG A 149 9.96 -11.06 6.48
N ARG A 150 9.37 -10.13 7.21
CA ARG A 150 8.25 -10.43 8.09
C ARG A 150 6.92 -10.18 7.39
N GLN A 151 5.97 -11.03 7.75
CA GLN A 151 4.59 -11.01 7.28
C GLN A 151 3.69 -10.92 8.50
N CYS A 152 2.59 -10.20 8.42
CA CYS A 152 1.62 -10.19 9.51
C CYS A 152 0.23 -9.83 9.02
N ILE A 153 -0.77 -10.51 9.55
CA ILE A 153 -2.17 -10.13 9.39
C ILE A 153 -2.62 -9.40 10.65
N VAL A 154 -3.23 -8.24 10.45
CA VAL A 154 -3.96 -7.46 11.45
C VAL A 154 -5.43 -7.47 11.05
N ARG A 155 -6.28 -8.11 11.84
CA ARG A 155 -7.74 -8.07 11.67
C ARG A 155 -8.33 -7.03 12.61
N LYS A 156 -9.18 -6.16 12.07
CA LYS A 156 -9.87 -5.07 12.76
C LYS A 156 -11.31 -5.02 12.29
N ASP A 157 -12.23 -5.58 13.08
CA ASP A 157 -13.64 -5.72 12.68
C ASP A 157 -13.71 -6.35 11.25
N ALA A 158 -14.45 -5.77 10.32
CA ALA A 158 -14.55 -6.24 8.92
C ALA A 158 -13.28 -6.02 8.05
N ALA A 159 -12.23 -5.38 8.57
CA ALA A 159 -10.98 -5.17 7.85
C ALA A 159 -9.94 -6.26 8.13
N THR A 160 -9.31 -6.76 7.08
CA THR A 160 -8.11 -7.58 7.16
C THR A 160 -6.95 -6.86 6.47
N ILE A 161 -5.89 -6.61 7.23
CA ILE A 161 -4.72 -5.87 6.79
C ILE A 161 -3.53 -6.81 6.75
N LEU A 162 -2.88 -6.93 5.60
CA LEU A 162 -1.66 -7.69 5.40
C LEU A 162 -0.45 -6.75 5.31
N LEU A 163 0.50 -6.97 6.22
CA LEU A 163 1.88 -6.55 6.08
C LEU A 163 2.64 -7.59 5.26
N TYR A 164 3.06 -7.20 4.05
CA TYR A 164 3.69 -8.11 3.11
C TYR A 164 5.17 -7.78 2.85
N ASN A 165 6.05 -8.77 3.06
CA ASN A 165 7.50 -8.69 2.80
C ASN A 165 8.23 -7.55 3.54
N ILE A 166 7.78 -7.19 4.74
CA ILE A 166 8.32 -6.04 5.48
C ILE A 166 9.72 -6.31 6.02
N ASN A 167 10.61 -5.32 5.90
CA ASN A 167 11.95 -5.38 6.48
C ASN A 167 11.88 -5.43 8.00
N ASP A 168 12.66 -6.31 8.63
CA ASP A 168 12.69 -6.49 10.09
C ASP A 168 12.87 -5.17 10.85
N ASN A 169 13.78 -4.31 10.39
CA ASN A 169 14.06 -3.01 11.01
C ASN A 169 12.94 -1.97 10.88
N LYS A 170 11.94 -2.22 10.04
CA LYS A 170 10.76 -1.36 9.84
C LYS A 170 9.48 -2.00 10.38
N PHE A 171 9.50 -3.30 10.68
CA PHE A 171 8.31 -4.09 10.93
C PHE A 171 7.48 -3.55 12.09
N ASP A 172 8.12 -3.23 13.22
CA ASP A 172 7.37 -2.77 14.40
C ASP A 172 6.69 -1.42 14.15
N LYS A 173 7.30 -0.53 13.36
CA LYS A 173 6.69 0.74 12.97
C LYS A 173 5.49 0.53 12.04
N PHE A 174 5.63 -0.36 11.05
CA PHE A 174 4.53 -0.72 10.16
C PHE A 174 3.37 -1.33 10.95
N LYS A 175 3.66 -2.27 11.86
CA LYS A 175 2.68 -2.93 12.71
C LYS A 175 1.96 -1.95 13.62
N SER A 176 2.67 -1.08 14.32
CA SER A 176 2.05 -0.12 15.24
C SER A 176 1.12 0.86 14.54
N TYR A 177 1.50 1.36 13.36
CA TYR A 177 0.66 2.28 12.59
C TYR A 177 -0.65 1.64 12.13
N LEU A 178 -0.60 0.37 11.71
CA LEU A 178 -1.80 -0.34 11.24
C LEU A 178 -2.69 -0.82 12.38
N GLN A 179 -2.16 -0.96 13.60
CA GLN A 179 -2.99 -1.17 14.79
C GLN A 179 -3.90 0.03 15.09
N GLU A 180 -3.54 1.24 14.64
CA GLU A 180 -4.38 2.44 14.74
C GLU A 180 -5.55 2.47 13.74
N PHE A 181 -5.65 1.47 12.84
CA PHE A 181 -6.76 1.35 11.91
C PHE A 181 -8.09 1.30 12.65
N ARG A 182 -9.06 2.06 12.16
CA ARG A 182 -10.42 2.08 12.67
C ARG A 182 -11.42 2.49 11.59
N PHE A 183 -12.60 1.90 11.64
CA PHE A 183 -13.77 2.47 10.98
C PHE A 183 -14.19 3.77 11.69
N LEU A 184 -14.77 4.71 10.95
CA LEU A 184 -15.22 6.02 11.43
C LEU A 184 -16.73 6.06 11.65
#